data_AF-A0AAF0X6P5-F1
#
_entry.id   AF-A0AAF0X6P5-F1
#
_cell.length_a   1.000
_cell.length_b   1.000
_cell.length_c   1.000
_cell.angle_alpha   90.00
_cell.angle_beta   90.00
_cell.angle_gamma   90.00
#
_symmetry.space_group_name_H-M   'P 1'
#
loop_
_entity.id
_entity.type
_entity.pdbx_description
1 polymer ?
#
loop_
_entity_poly.entity_id
_entity_poly.type
_entity_poly.pdbx_seq_one_letter_code
_entity_poly.pdbx_strand_id
1 'polypeptide(L)'
;MLVTGVLTPLWLPPPIKSNATKTTNPFQACIKPSKFYHSTCLSLKATAASASASSVGDTDLTEEPATKVKFQTSLSLPGCSSTLSLLGTGYREKRFAIVGVKVYAAGLYVDLSILDKLDAMKGKLDASLFDLIFQVPLEKSLQIVLVRDVDGKTFWDALDDAITPRIKSPTTIDESALSTFRSTFEKRALKKGTSIFLTWLNPTKMLVSVSTEGMPSGTDATIESSNVTLALFDVFFGGEPVSPSLKASVANGLATALK
;
A
#
# COMPACT_ATOMS: atom_id res chain seq x y z
N MET A 1 -48.28 1.50 42.64
CA MET A 1 -47.61 2.82 42.69
C MET A 1 -46.90 2.94 44.03
N LEU A 2 -45.72 3.58 44.03
CA LEU A 2 -44.62 3.51 45.02
C LEU A 2 -43.76 2.24 44.98
N VAL A 3 -42.58 2.36 44.37
CA VAL A 3 -41.29 2.14 45.04
C VAL A 3 -40.30 3.15 44.46
N THR A 4 -39.89 4.12 45.27
CA THR A 4 -38.77 5.04 45.02
C THR A 4 -37.49 4.38 45.53
N GLY A 5 -36.53 4.13 44.65
CA GLY A 5 -35.20 3.59 44.95
C GLY A 5 -34.10 4.63 44.69
N VAL A 6 -33.16 4.70 45.62
CA VAL A 6 -32.20 5.78 45.88
C VAL A 6 -30.82 5.49 45.24
N LEU A 7 -30.18 6.57 44.75
CA LEU A 7 -28.76 6.88 44.45
C LEU A 7 -27.72 5.76 44.20
N THR A 8 -26.92 5.97 43.15
CA THR A 8 -25.44 6.03 43.26
C THR A 8 -24.84 7.14 42.37
N PRO A 9 -23.80 7.87 42.82
CA PRO A 9 -23.23 9.01 42.09
C PRO A 9 -22.05 8.65 41.18
N LEU A 10 -21.94 9.47 40.13
CA LEU A 10 -20.95 9.54 39.06
C LEU A 10 -19.52 9.68 39.59
N TRP A 11 -18.65 8.71 39.30
CA TRP A 11 -17.21 8.76 39.58
C TRP A 11 -16.49 9.57 38.49
N LEU A 12 -15.94 10.73 38.84
CA LEU A 12 -14.98 11.50 38.04
C LEU A 12 -13.55 11.23 38.54
N PRO A 13 -12.57 10.89 37.67
CA PRO A 13 -11.18 10.77 38.08
C PRO A 13 -10.51 12.15 38.28
N PRO A 14 -9.57 12.29 39.23
CA PRO A 14 -8.84 13.54 39.46
C PRO A 14 -7.75 13.82 38.40
N PRO A 15 -7.35 15.09 38.21
CA PRO A 15 -6.36 15.48 37.20
C PRO A 15 -4.93 15.10 37.61
N ILE A 16 -4.18 14.56 36.65
CA ILE A 16 -2.76 14.21 36.79
C ILE A 16 -1.92 15.50 36.77
N LYS A 17 -1.19 15.75 37.86
CA LYS A 17 -0.18 16.81 37.94
C LYS A 17 1.13 16.36 37.31
N SER A 18 1.62 17.12 36.33
CA SER A 18 2.95 16.99 35.76
C SER A 18 4.01 17.50 36.74
N ASN A 19 5.03 16.68 37.05
CA ASN A 19 6.25 17.14 37.69
C ASN A 19 7.42 16.98 36.72
N ALA A 20 7.97 18.12 36.30
CA ALA A 20 9.26 18.23 35.64
C ALA A 20 10.35 18.21 36.71
N THR A 21 11.30 17.28 36.61
CA THR A 21 12.54 17.31 37.38
C THR A 21 13.72 17.58 36.44
N LYS A 22 14.31 18.74 36.67
CA LYS A 22 15.55 19.26 36.08
C LYS A 22 16.69 18.75 36.95
N THR A 23 17.63 18.00 36.38
CA THR A 23 18.88 17.64 37.06
C THR A 23 20.07 18.01 36.19
N THR A 24 20.70 19.10 36.59
CA THR A 24 22.06 19.55 36.26
C THR A 24 23.07 18.63 36.95
N ASN A 25 24.21 18.31 36.31
CA ASN A 25 25.54 18.80 36.71
C ASN A 25 26.71 18.15 35.93
N PRO A 26 27.91 18.78 35.98
CA PRO A 26 28.88 18.84 34.90
C PRO A 26 30.04 17.87 35.12
N PHE A 27 30.83 17.59 34.08
CA PHE A 27 32.28 17.47 34.25
C PHE A 27 32.98 17.83 32.94
N GLN A 28 33.66 18.97 33.01
CA GLN A 28 34.63 19.48 32.07
C GLN A 28 36.00 19.01 32.54
N ALA A 29 36.79 18.38 31.67
CA ALA A 29 38.23 18.29 31.87
C ALA A 29 38.94 18.45 30.52
N CYS A 30 39.69 19.53 30.46
CA CYS A 30 40.50 20.02 29.37
C CYS A 30 41.90 19.42 29.48
N ILE A 31 42.43 18.80 28.43
CA ILE A 31 43.88 18.59 28.27
C ILE A 31 44.26 18.85 26.80
N LYS A 32 45.13 19.84 26.59
CA LYS A 32 45.98 20.09 25.40
C LYS A 32 47.44 20.09 25.89
N PRO A 33 48.47 20.19 25.02
CA PRO A 33 48.78 19.38 23.84
C PRO A 33 50.26 18.91 23.89
N SER A 34 50.66 17.96 23.03
CA SER A 34 52.08 17.79 22.69
C SER A 34 52.25 17.62 21.17
N LYS A 35 53.00 18.55 20.59
CA LYS A 35 53.44 18.56 19.19
C LYS A 35 54.54 17.51 19.02
N PHE A 36 54.43 16.68 17.99
CA PHE A 36 55.60 16.12 17.32
C PHE A 36 55.36 16.15 15.81
N TYR A 37 56.25 16.86 15.13
CA TYR A 37 56.36 16.90 13.68
C TYR A 37 56.99 15.59 13.20
N HIS A 38 56.39 14.95 12.19
CA HIS A 38 57.16 14.40 11.08
C HIS A 38 56.30 14.32 9.82
N SER A 39 56.92 14.75 8.73
CA SER A 39 56.39 14.94 7.39
C SER A 39 56.42 13.63 6.62
N THR A 40 55.29 13.23 6.04
CA THR A 40 55.26 12.37 4.86
C THR A 40 54.04 12.71 4.02
N CYS A 41 54.32 13.26 2.85
CA CYS A 41 53.34 13.58 1.81
C CYS A 41 52.85 12.26 1.20
N LEU A 42 51.60 11.87 1.48
CA LEU A 42 50.96 10.74 0.83
C LEU A 42 49.81 11.25 -0.03
N SER A 43 49.98 11.13 -1.34
CA SER A 43 49.01 11.46 -2.38
C SER A 43 47.76 10.59 -2.21
N LEU A 44 46.66 11.16 -1.72
CA LEU A 44 45.34 10.54 -1.81
C LEU A 44 44.84 10.70 -3.25
N LYS A 45 44.87 9.60 -4.01
CA LYS A 45 44.03 9.45 -5.20
C LYS A 45 42.58 9.54 -4.74
N ALA A 46 41.91 10.65 -5.06
CA ALA A 46 40.47 10.76 -4.98
C ALA A 46 39.86 9.81 -6.02
N THR A 47 39.46 8.62 -5.60
CA THR A 47 38.51 7.82 -6.38
C THR A 47 37.16 8.51 -6.26
N ALA A 48 36.80 9.26 -7.31
CA ALA A 48 35.45 9.75 -7.49
C ALA A 48 34.50 8.54 -7.42
N ALA A 49 33.71 8.47 -6.33
CA ALA A 49 32.56 7.59 -6.29
C ALA A 49 31.62 8.06 -7.40
N SER A 50 31.49 7.25 -8.45
CA SER A 50 30.45 7.40 -9.45
C SER A 50 29.12 7.33 -8.71
N ALA A 51 28.51 8.48 -8.46
CA ALA A 51 27.08 8.54 -8.18
C ALA A 51 26.41 8.03 -9.45
N SER A 52 26.06 6.75 -9.45
CA SER A 52 25.10 6.18 -10.40
C SER A 52 23.78 6.91 -10.17
N ALA A 53 23.63 8.06 -10.82
CA ALA A 53 22.34 8.65 -11.07
C ALA A 53 21.59 7.59 -11.87
N SER A 54 20.67 6.89 -11.20
CA SER A 54 19.71 6.03 -11.86
C SER A 54 19.05 6.89 -12.92
N SER A 55 19.41 6.63 -14.18
CA SER A 55 18.78 7.28 -15.32
C SER A 55 17.31 6.93 -15.22
N VAL A 56 16.50 7.90 -14.80
CA VAL A 56 15.05 7.82 -14.86
C VAL A 56 14.76 7.59 -16.33
N GLY A 57 14.51 6.33 -16.69
CA GLY A 57 14.05 5.99 -18.02
C GLY A 57 12.86 6.85 -18.33
N ASP A 58 12.74 7.26 -19.58
CA ASP A 58 11.59 7.95 -20.12
C ASP A 58 10.34 7.13 -19.76
N THR A 59 9.71 7.49 -18.63
CA THR A 59 8.61 6.70 -18.10
C THR A 59 7.41 7.03 -18.94
N ASP A 60 7.09 6.13 -19.86
CA ASP A 60 5.81 6.14 -20.53
C ASP A 60 4.71 6.11 -19.45
N LEU A 61 3.78 7.06 -19.56
CA LEU A 61 2.75 7.31 -18.56
C LEU A 61 1.38 7.06 -19.19
N THR A 62 0.60 6.20 -18.55
CA THR A 62 -0.82 6.01 -18.86
C THR A 62 -1.66 6.88 -17.93
N GLU A 63 -2.51 7.74 -18.50
CA GLU A 63 -3.45 8.56 -17.72
C GLU A 63 -4.77 7.81 -17.51
N GLU A 64 -5.24 7.73 -16.26
CA GLU A 64 -6.60 7.28 -15.97
C GLU A 64 -7.59 8.39 -16.36
N PRO A 65 -8.51 8.15 -17.33
CA PRO A 65 -9.26 9.22 -17.97
C PRO A 65 -10.14 10.06 -17.05
N ALA A 66 -10.74 9.47 -16.01
CA ALA A 66 -11.70 10.15 -15.15
C ALA A 66 -11.01 11.04 -14.11
N THR A 67 -9.88 10.61 -13.56
CA THR A 67 -9.19 11.30 -12.45
C THR A 67 -7.98 12.10 -12.90
N LYS A 68 -7.45 11.84 -14.11
CA LYS A 68 -6.22 12.44 -14.63
C LYS A 68 -4.95 12.03 -13.88
N VAL A 69 -5.04 10.99 -13.04
CA VAL A 69 -3.86 10.39 -12.40
C VAL A 69 -3.05 9.66 -13.46
N LYS A 70 -1.73 9.85 -13.43
CA LYS A 70 -0.80 9.17 -14.32
C LYS A 70 -0.14 7.99 -13.61
N PHE A 71 -0.07 6.89 -14.31
CA PHE A 71 0.53 5.64 -13.88
C PHE A 71 1.71 5.33 -14.80
N GLN A 72 2.87 4.98 -14.23
CA GLN A 72 3.99 4.48 -15.04
C GLN A 72 3.56 3.17 -15.70
N THR A 73 3.99 2.93 -16.94
CA THR A 73 3.67 1.67 -17.64
C THR A 73 4.43 0.47 -17.07
N SER A 74 5.53 0.70 -16.35
CA SER A 74 6.30 -0.34 -15.65
C SER A 74 6.79 0.13 -14.29
N LEU A 75 6.83 -0.76 -13.30
CA LEU A 75 7.31 -0.49 -11.94
C LEU A 75 8.28 -1.56 -11.44
N SER A 76 9.28 -1.15 -10.67
CA SER A 76 10.04 -2.02 -9.77
C SER A 76 9.68 -1.64 -8.34
N LEU A 77 9.23 -2.61 -7.53
CA LEU A 77 8.74 -2.37 -6.17
C LEU A 77 9.62 -3.07 -5.12
N PRO A 78 9.75 -2.51 -3.91
CA PRO A 78 10.41 -3.20 -2.81
C PRO A 78 9.80 -4.58 -2.56
N GLY A 79 10.67 -5.60 -2.51
CA GLY A 79 10.25 -6.98 -2.28
C GLY A 79 9.79 -7.75 -3.52
N CYS A 80 9.69 -7.10 -4.68
CA CYS A 80 9.52 -7.78 -5.96
C CYS A 80 10.88 -8.14 -6.57
N SER A 81 10.93 -9.31 -7.20
CA SER A 81 12.07 -9.79 -7.99
C SER A 81 11.95 -9.41 -9.47
N SER A 82 10.73 -9.16 -9.93
CA SER A 82 10.40 -8.83 -11.33
C SER A 82 10.05 -7.35 -11.49
N THR A 83 10.18 -6.86 -12.73
CA THR A 83 9.55 -5.58 -13.13
C THR A 83 8.12 -5.87 -13.53
N LEU A 84 7.18 -5.14 -12.95
CA LEU A 84 5.76 -5.33 -13.20
C LEU A 84 5.28 -4.35 -14.28
N SER A 85 4.43 -4.81 -15.18
CA SER A 85 3.86 -4.01 -16.27
C SER A 85 2.39 -3.69 -16.01
N LEU A 86 1.98 -2.46 -16.31
CA LEU A 86 0.61 -1.98 -16.14
C LEU A 86 -0.32 -2.67 -17.14
N LEU A 87 -1.33 -3.38 -16.65
CA LEU A 87 -2.38 -3.97 -17.50
C LEU A 87 -3.57 -3.05 -17.70
N GLY A 88 -3.91 -2.22 -16.73
CA GLY A 88 -5.12 -1.40 -16.81
C GLY A 88 -5.25 -0.44 -15.65
N THR A 89 -6.06 0.60 -15.87
CA THR A 89 -6.35 1.64 -14.89
C THR A 89 -7.85 1.83 -14.71
N GLY A 90 -8.24 2.36 -13.57
CA GLY A 90 -9.61 2.72 -13.28
C GLY A 90 -9.69 3.60 -12.05
N TYR A 91 -10.91 3.84 -11.58
CA TYR A 91 -11.12 4.69 -10.41
C TYR A 91 -12.26 4.16 -9.55
N ARG A 92 -12.26 4.54 -8.29
CA ARG A 92 -13.39 4.33 -7.40
C ARG A 92 -14.13 5.62 -7.16
N GLU A 93 -15.43 5.56 -7.29
CA GLU A 93 -16.37 6.62 -6.92
C GLU A 93 -17.25 6.13 -5.78
N LYS A 94 -17.47 6.99 -4.78
CA LYS A 94 -18.49 6.77 -3.74
C LYS A 94 -19.60 7.79 -3.96
N ARG A 95 -20.85 7.31 -4.08
CA ARG A 95 -22.02 8.18 -4.16
C ARG A 95 -22.40 8.66 -2.77
N PHE A 96 -22.52 9.97 -2.62
CA PHE A 96 -23.07 10.63 -1.45
C PHE A 96 -24.36 11.32 -1.88
N ALA A 97 -25.50 10.73 -1.50
CA ALA A 97 -26.81 11.09 -2.04
C ALA A 97 -26.83 11.08 -3.58
N ILE A 98 -26.97 12.24 -4.22
CA ILE A 98 -27.07 12.39 -5.68
C ILE A 98 -25.68 12.59 -6.32
N VAL A 99 -24.67 12.98 -5.55
CA VAL A 99 -23.35 13.37 -6.06
C VAL A 99 -22.36 12.21 -5.96
N GLY A 100 -21.80 11.82 -7.11
CA GLY A 100 -20.67 10.91 -7.19
C GLY A 100 -19.37 11.61 -6.84
N VAL A 101 -18.60 11.06 -5.91
CA VAL A 101 -17.29 11.61 -5.57
C VAL A 101 -16.17 10.59 -5.75
N LYS A 102 -15.21 10.93 -6.62
CA LYS A 102 -14.01 10.14 -6.90
C LYS A 102 -13.14 10.08 -5.66
N VAL A 103 -12.78 8.88 -5.22
CA VAL A 103 -11.99 8.63 -4.01
C VAL A 103 -10.53 8.40 -4.37
N TYR A 104 -10.28 7.54 -5.36
CA TYR A 104 -8.94 7.21 -5.84
C TYR A 104 -8.97 6.76 -7.30
N ALA A 105 -7.82 6.86 -7.94
CA ALA A 105 -7.48 6.09 -9.14
C ALA A 105 -6.74 4.81 -8.73
N ALA A 106 -6.75 3.79 -9.58
CA ALA A 106 -6.01 2.57 -9.36
C ALA A 106 -5.45 2.01 -10.67
N GLY A 107 -4.33 1.30 -10.59
CA GLY A 107 -3.70 0.59 -11.69
C GLY A 107 -3.24 -0.79 -11.23
N LEU A 108 -3.51 -1.83 -12.03
CA LEU A 108 -3.01 -3.18 -11.77
C LEU A 108 -1.76 -3.43 -12.60
N TYR A 109 -0.71 -3.86 -11.91
CA TYR A 109 0.57 -4.27 -12.46
C TYR A 109 0.77 -5.78 -12.28
N VAL A 110 1.34 -6.43 -13.28
CA VAL A 110 1.65 -7.87 -13.23
C VAL A 110 3.04 -8.16 -13.79
N ASP A 111 3.64 -9.25 -13.33
CA ASP A 111 4.72 -9.90 -14.08
C ASP A 111 4.15 -10.47 -15.39
N LEU A 112 4.71 -10.07 -16.54
CA LEU A 112 4.23 -10.52 -17.86
C LEU A 112 4.48 -12.00 -18.14
N SER A 113 5.29 -12.71 -17.35
CA SER A 113 5.37 -14.18 -17.40
C SER A 113 4.03 -14.86 -17.03
N ILE A 114 3.17 -14.15 -16.28
CA ILE A 114 1.79 -13.87 -16.68
C ILE A 114 1.19 -14.69 -17.82
N LEU A 115 1.47 -14.17 -19.00
CA LEU A 115 0.82 -14.48 -20.27
C LEU A 115 1.06 -15.92 -20.69
N ASP A 116 2.24 -16.47 -20.38
CA ASP A 116 2.58 -17.87 -20.68
C ASP A 116 1.66 -18.85 -19.93
N LYS A 117 1.17 -18.46 -18.74
CA LYS A 117 0.21 -19.26 -17.96
C LYS A 117 -1.23 -19.08 -18.43
N LEU A 118 -1.51 -17.98 -19.11
CA LEU A 118 -2.84 -17.60 -19.58
C LEU A 118 -3.03 -17.90 -21.08
N ASP A 119 -2.03 -18.47 -21.75
CA ASP A 119 -2.05 -18.82 -23.18
C ASP A 119 -3.24 -19.73 -23.54
N ALA A 120 -3.58 -20.67 -22.66
CA ALA A 120 -4.74 -21.56 -22.80
C ALA A 120 -6.09 -20.82 -22.73
N MET A 121 -6.12 -19.58 -22.27
CA MET A 121 -7.32 -18.73 -22.17
C MET A 121 -7.41 -17.67 -23.29
N LYS A 122 -6.54 -17.74 -24.31
CA LYS A 122 -6.64 -16.88 -25.49
C LYS A 122 -8.05 -16.91 -26.08
N GLY A 123 -8.71 -15.74 -26.13
CA GLY A 123 -10.06 -15.59 -26.67
C GLY A 123 -11.21 -15.92 -25.72
N LYS A 124 -10.94 -16.31 -24.46
CA LYS A 124 -11.96 -16.55 -23.42
C LYS A 124 -11.64 -15.76 -22.14
N LEU A 125 -12.08 -14.51 -22.11
CA LEU A 125 -12.04 -13.65 -20.93
C LEU A 125 -13.39 -13.72 -20.21
N ASP A 126 -13.63 -14.82 -19.50
CA ASP A 126 -14.84 -14.99 -18.71
C ASP A 126 -14.61 -14.68 -17.22
N ALA A 127 -15.62 -14.93 -16.39
CA ALA A 127 -15.59 -14.62 -14.96
C ALA A 127 -14.44 -15.32 -14.20
N SER A 128 -13.92 -16.45 -14.70
CA SER A 128 -12.87 -17.23 -14.05
C SER A 128 -11.45 -16.69 -14.27
N LEU A 129 -11.30 -15.72 -15.19
CA LEU A 129 -10.01 -15.14 -15.54
C LEU A 129 -9.27 -14.57 -14.33
N PHE A 130 -9.97 -13.78 -13.51
CA PHE A 130 -9.37 -13.12 -12.37
C PHE A 130 -9.05 -14.10 -11.24
N ASP A 131 -9.82 -15.18 -11.11
CA ASP A 131 -9.49 -16.27 -10.19
C ASP A 131 -8.18 -16.93 -10.61
N LEU A 132 -7.98 -17.19 -11.90
CA LEU A 132 -6.71 -17.74 -12.39
C LEU A 132 -5.54 -16.77 -12.17
N ILE A 133 -5.72 -15.48 -12.51
CA ILE A 133 -4.71 -14.44 -12.24
C ILE A 133 -4.37 -14.43 -10.74
N PHE A 134 -5.36 -14.59 -9.85
CA PHE A 134 -5.11 -14.66 -8.43
C PHE A 134 -4.24 -15.86 -8.05
N GLN A 135 -4.58 -17.05 -8.55
CA GLN A 135 -3.96 -18.32 -8.17
C GLN A 135 -2.54 -18.51 -8.72
N VAL A 136 -2.21 -17.88 -9.85
CA VAL A 136 -0.85 -17.96 -10.41
C VAL A 136 0.14 -17.34 -9.41
N PRO A 137 1.18 -18.08 -8.97
CA PRO A 137 2.16 -17.61 -7.98
C PRO A 137 3.21 -16.71 -8.61
N LEU A 138 2.76 -15.66 -9.29
CA LEU A 138 3.58 -14.60 -9.85
C LEU A 138 3.24 -13.26 -9.19
N GLU A 139 4.21 -12.36 -9.21
CA GLU A 139 4.12 -11.07 -8.58
C GLU A 139 3.11 -10.17 -9.31
N LYS A 140 2.31 -9.46 -8.53
CA LYS A 140 1.30 -8.49 -9.00
C LYS A 140 1.13 -7.42 -7.98
N SER A 141 0.89 -6.19 -8.41
CA SER A 141 0.70 -5.05 -7.52
C SER A 141 -0.47 -4.20 -7.97
N LEU A 142 -1.35 -3.88 -7.03
CA LEU A 142 -2.37 -2.86 -7.22
C LEU A 142 -1.83 -1.55 -6.62
N GLN A 143 -1.63 -0.55 -7.47
CA GLN A 143 -1.35 0.82 -7.04
C GLN A 143 -2.67 1.57 -6.92
N ILE A 144 -2.94 2.14 -5.75
CA ILE A 144 -4.09 3.01 -5.47
C ILE A 144 -3.55 4.41 -5.21
N VAL A 145 -4.00 5.41 -5.96
CA VAL A 145 -3.59 6.81 -5.80
C VAL A 145 -4.79 7.64 -5.35
N LEU A 146 -4.72 8.19 -4.14
CA LEU A 146 -5.80 9.01 -3.60
C LEU A 146 -5.93 10.32 -4.36
N VAL A 147 -7.14 10.64 -4.83
CA VAL A 147 -7.41 11.90 -5.55
C VAL A 147 -8.01 12.98 -4.64
N ARG A 148 -8.11 12.65 -3.35
CA ARG A 148 -8.60 13.51 -2.28
C ARG A 148 -8.04 13.04 -0.94
N ASP A 149 -8.19 13.88 0.07
CA ASP A 149 -7.89 13.52 1.45
C ASP A 149 -8.90 12.49 1.97
N VAL A 150 -8.39 11.45 2.63
CA VAL A 150 -9.15 10.43 3.33
C VAL A 150 -8.47 10.21 4.68
N ASP A 151 -9.23 10.22 5.78
CA ASP A 151 -8.64 9.82 7.06
C ASP A 151 -8.36 8.30 7.05
N GLY A 152 -7.27 7.88 7.70
CA GLY A 152 -6.84 6.48 7.68
C GLY A 152 -7.91 5.51 8.21
N LYS A 153 -8.72 5.97 9.16
CA LYS A 153 -9.85 5.20 9.71
C LYS A 153 -10.94 4.99 8.65
N THR A 154 -11.39 6.03 7.96
CA THR A 154 -12.40 5.95 6.89
C THR A 154 -11.91 5.08 5.73
N PHE A 155 -10.63 5.15 5.39
CA PHE A 155 -10.05 4.28 4.37
C PHE A 155 -10.11 2.81 4.79
N TRP A 156 -9.68 2.51 6.02
CA TRP A 156 -9.72 1.16 6.55
C TRP A 156 -11.15 0.67 6.77
N ASP A 157 -12.03 1.42 7.42
CA ASP A 157 -13.43 1.03 7.63
C ASP A 157 -14.10 0.65 6.30
N ALA A 158 -13.87 1.43 5.24
CA ALA A 158 -14.43 1.14 3.92
C ALA A 158 -13.85 -0.13 3.27
N LEU A 159 -12.65 -0.56 3.67
CA LEU A 159 -12.00 -1.77 3.19
C LEU A 159 -12.37 -2.97 4.07
N ASP A 160 -12.53 -2.78 5.38
CA ASP A 160 -13.05 -3.76 6.33
C ASP A 160 -14.50 -4.15 5.99
N ASP A 161 -15.35 -3.17 5.67
CA ASP A 161 -16.71 -3.36 5.15
C ASP A 161 -16.71 -4.20 3.86
N ALA A 162 -15.66 -4.06 3.04
CA ALA A 162 -15.52 -4.80 1.79
C ALA A 162 -14.96 -6.21 2.02
N ILE A 163 -14.04 -6.40 2.97
CA ILE A 163 -13.39 -7.70 3.24
C ILE A 163 -14.28 -8.60 4.10
N THR A 164 -14.94 -8.07 5.13
CA THR A 164 -15.71 -8.84 6.12
C THR A 164 -16.72 -9.80 5.47
N PRO A 165 -17.52 -9.40 4.46
CA PRO A 165 -18.46 -10.31 3.80
C PRO A 165 -17.79 -11.46 3.02
N ARG A 166 -16.51 -11.31 2.66
CA ARG A 166 -15.74 -12.27 1.86
C ARG A 166 -15.06 -13.33 2.73
N ILE A 167 -14.86 -13.06 4.02
CA ILE A 167 -14.27 -14.00 4.99
C ILE A 167 -15.34 -14.43 6.00
N LYS A 168 -16.13 -15.45 5.66
CA LYS A 168 -17.28 -15.90 6.48
C LYS A 168 -16.89 -16.42 7.86
N SER A 169 -15.71 -16.98 8.01
CA SER A 169 -15.22 -17.56 9.27
C SER A 169 -13.72 -17.33 9.39
N PRO A 170 -13.30 -16.14 9.88
CA PRO A 170 -11.90 -15.82 10.04
C PRO A 170 -11.21 -16.79 11.01
N THR A 171 -10.02 -17.23 10.65
CA THR A 171 -9.11 -17.94 11.56
C THR A 171 -8.29 -16.95 12.39
N THR A 172 -7.58 -17.41 13.41
CA THR A 172 -6.64 -16.57 14.18
C THR A 172 -5.52 -15.99 13.30
N ILE A 173 -5.14 -16.68 12.22
CA ILE A 173 -4.20 -16.19 11.21
C ILE A 173 -4.82 -15.01 10.45
N ASP A 174 -6.09 -15.16 10.04
CA ASP A 174 -6.81 -14.10 9.32
C ASP A 174 -7.01 -12.86 10.20
N GLU A 175 -7.38 -13.03 11.46
CA GLU A 175 -7.52 -11.93 12.43
C GLU A 175 -6.20 -11.17 12.65
N SER A 176 -5.08 -11.90 12.79
CA SER A 176 -3.75 -11.31 12.92
C SER A 176 -3.33 -10.55 11.66
N ALA A 177 -3.60 -11.13 10.48
CA ALA A 177 -3.34 -10.52 9.19
C ALA A 177 -4.16 -9.23 8.99
N LEU A 178 -5.46 -9.25 9.29
CA LEU A 178 -6.34 -8.08 9.24
C LEU A 178 -5.92 -7.00 10.24
N SER A 179 -5.53 -7.38 11.45
CA SER A 179 -5.01 -6.45 12.47
C SER A 179 -3.73 -5.77 12.00
N THR A 180 -2.79 -6.52 11.43
CA THR A 180 -1.55 -5.98 10.87
C THR A 180 -1.84 -5.01 9.73
N PHE A 181 -2.71 -5.42 8.79
CA PHE A 181 -3.13 -4.58 7.68
C PHE A 181 -3.78 -3.28 8.16
N ARG A 182 -4.74 -3.35 9.08
CA ARG A 182 -5.40 -2.21 9.71
C ARG A 182 -4.41 -1.24 10.36
N SER A 183 -3.48 -1.77 11.15
CA SER A 183 -2.47 -0.97 11.88
C SER A 183 -1.56 -0.15 10.95
N THR A 184 -1.44 -0.56 9.69
CA THR A 184 -0.69 0.16 8.66
C THR A 184 -1.32 1.52 8.33
N PHE A 185 -2.65 1.64 8.42
CA PHE A 185 -3.39 2.83 8.00
C PHE A 185 -3.91 3.70 9.15
N GLU A 186 -4.30 3.12 10.30
CA GLU A 186 -5.03 3.84 11.36
C GLU A 186 -4.38 5.13 11.85
N LYS A 187 -3.05 5.18 11.87
CA LYS A 187 -2.27 6.32 12.40
C LYS A 187 -1.70 7.21 11.30
N ARG A 188 -2.05 6.96 10.02
CA ARG A 188 -1.53 7.70 8.87
C ARG A 188 -2.56 8.69 8.34
N ALA A 189 -2.09 9.90 8.04
CA ALA A 189 -2.88 10.87 7.29
C ALA A 189 -2.76 10.54 5.80
N LEU A 190 -3.83 10.04 5.19
CA LEU A 190 -3.82 9.69 3.77
C LEU A 190 -4.30 10.89 2.94
N LYS A 191 -3.32 11.71 2.53
CA LYS A 191 -3.56 12.92 1.76
C LYS A 191 -3.75 12.62 0.29
N LYS A 192 -4.40 13.54 -0.44
CA LYS A 192 -4.40 13.52 -1.90
C LYS A 192 -2.97 13.34 -2.42
N GLY A 193 -2.79 12.45 -3.39
CA GLY A 193 -1.49 12.08 -3.96
C GLY A 193 -0.84 10.86 -3.30
N THR A 194 -1.29 10.46 -2.10
CA THR A 194 -0.79 9.24 -1.43
C THR A 194 -1.04 8.03 -2.32
N SER A 195 0.02 7.27 -2.55
CA SER A 195 0.01 5.98 -3.25
C SER A 195 0.06 4.84 -2.25
N ILE A 196 -0.83 3.87 -2.41
CA ILE A 196 -0.88 2.63 -1.63
C ILE A 196 -0.66 1.48 -2.59
N PHE A 197 0.28 0.61 -2.28
CA PHE A 197 0.63 -0.57 -3.06
C PHE A 197 0.20 -1.81 -2.29
N LEU A 198 -0.66 -2.61 -2.90
CA LEU A 198 -1.03 -3.94 -2.44
C LEU A 198 -0.34 -4.93 -3.38
N THR A 199 0.76 -5.53 -2.93
CA THR A 199 1.61 -6.37 -3.78
C THR A 199 1.49 -7.83 -3.37
N TRP A 200 0.81 -8.64 -4.17
CA TRP A 200 0.77 -10.09 -4.00
C TRP A 200 2.06 -10.69 -4.55
N LEU A 201 2.86 -11.33 -3.69
CA LEU A 201 4.02 -12.13 -4.12
C LEU A 201 3.58 -13.51 -4.57
N ASN A 202 2.53 -14.03 -3.93
CA ASN A 202 1.85 -15.28 -4.24
C ASN A 202 0.44 -15.24 -3.59
N PRO A 203 -0.40 -16.27 -3.77
CA PRO A 203 -1.76 -16.27 -3.22
C PRO A 203 -1.84 -16.17 -1.69
N THR A 204 -0.78 -16.45 -0.93
CA THR A 204 -0.82 -16.48 0.55
C THR A 204 -0.06 -15.33 1.21
N LYS A 205 0.78 -14.60 0.45
CA LYS A 205 1.66 -13.54 0.96
C LYS A 205 1.55 -12.26 0.15
N MET A 206 1.25 -11.16 0.83
CA MET A 206 1.13 -9.83 0.26
C MET A 206 1.95 -8.81 1.04
N LEU A 207 2.57 -7.86 0.34
CA LEU A 207 3.26 -6.71 0.91
C LEU A 207 2.39 -5.46 0.78
N VAL A 208 2.40 -4.61 1.81
CA VAL A 208 1.73 -3.32 1.80
C VAL A 208 2.77 -2.22 1.90
N SER A 209 2.70 -1.24 1.00
CA SER A 209 3.56 -0.06 1.04
C SER A 209 2.72 1.20 0.81
N VAL A 210 3.00 2.26 1.56
CA VAL A 210 2.31 3.55 1.49
C VAL A 210 3.35 4.63 1.27
N SER A 211 3.20 5.37 0.19
CA SER A 211 4.06 6.49 -0.17
C SER A 211 3.24 7.77 -0.27
N THR A 212 3.66 8.83 0.41
CA THR A 212 3.02 10.15 0.28
C THR A 212 3.45 10.86 -1.00
N GLU A 213 4.66 10.59 -1.49
CA GLU A 213 5.22 11.18 -2.71
C GLU A 213 6.13 10.16 -3.40
N GLY A 214 5.92 9.94 -4.70
CA GLY A 214 6.75 9.03 -5.50
C GLY A 214 6.60 7.55 -5.14
N MET A 215 7.61 6.77 -5.50
CA MET A 215 7.64 5.32 -5.29
C MET A 215 8.03 4.96 -3.84
N PRO A 216 7.47 3.87 -3.27
CA PRO A 216 7.80 3.44 -1.92
C PRO A 216 9.27 3.00 -1.84
N SER A 217 9.96 3.42 -0.79
CA SER A 217 11.37 3.04 -0.53
C SER A 217 11.52 1.71 0.23
N GLY A 218 10.42 1.14 0.71
CA GLY A 218 10.39 -0.09 1.48
C GLY A 218 8.95 -0.57 1.70
N THR A 219 8.82 -1.67 2.43
CA THR A 219 7.53 -2.28 2.76
C THR A 219 7.11 -1.88 4.17
N ASP A 220 5.85 -1.46 4.34
CA ASP A 220 5.29 -1.08 5.64
C ASP A 220 4.75 -2.30 6.42
N ALA A 221 4.19 -3.30 5.72
CA ALA A 221 3.68 -4.51 6.34
C ALA A 221 3.76 -5.73 5.41
N THR A 222 3.84 -6.91 6.03
CA THR A 222 3.68 -8.20 5.36
C THR A 222 2.42 -8.86 5.89
N ILE A 223 1.56 -9.29 4.98
CA ILE A 223 0.30 -9.97 5.26
C ILE A 223 0.44 -11.43 4.82
N GLU A 224 0.27 -12.36 5.76
CA GLU A 224 0.35 -13.80 5.52
C GLU A 224 -0.98 -14.45 5.91
N SER A 225 -1.88 -14.59 4.92
CA SER A 225 -3.17 -15.27 5.04
C SER A 225 -3.77 -15.41 3.64
N SER A 226 -4.05 -16.63 3.19
CA SER A 226 -4.70 -16.88 1.91
C SER A 226 -6.09 -16.27 1.82
N ASN A 227 -6.84 -16.25 2.93
CA ASN A 227 -8.20 -15.73 2.96
C ASN A 227 -8.20 -14.20 2.84
N VAL A 228 -7.29 -13.53 3.54
CA VAL A 228 -7.18 -12.07 3.51
C VAL A 228 -6.65 -11.57 2.18
N THR A 229 -5.61 -12.20 1.64
CA THR A 229 -5.05 -11.83 0.32
C THR A 229 -6.05 -12.08 -0.80
N LEU A 230 -6.83 -13.18 -0.75
CA LEU A 230 -7.91 -13.45 -1.70
C LEU A 230 -9.03 -12.43 -1.56
N ALA A 231 -9.49 -12.17 -0.34
CA ALA A 231 -10.57 -11.21 -0.10
C ALA A 231 -10.20 -9.81 -0.62
N LEU A 232 -8.96 -9.36 -0.37
CA LEU A 232 -8.46 -8.09 -0.89
C LEU A 232 -8.40 -8.05 -2.41
N PHE A 233 -8.01 -9.15 -3.07
CA PHE A 233 -8.03 -9.22 -4.52
C PHE A 233 -9.46 -9.20 -5.07
N ASP A 234 -10.36 -9.96 -4.44
CA ASP A 234 -11.78 -10.06 -4.80
C ASP A 234 -12.54 -8.72 -4.64
N VAL A 235 -12.12 -7.86 -3.70
CA VAL A 235 -12.65 -6.49 -3.58
C VAL A 235 -12.53 -5.71 -4.91
N PHE A 236 -11.46 -5.91 -5.69
CA PHE A 236 -11.21 -5.19 -6.93
C PHE A 236 -11.59 -5.98 -8.18
N PHE A 237 -11.50 -7.30 -8.12
CA PHE A 237 -11.60 -8.16 -9.31
C PHE A 237 -12.65 -9.27 -9.19
N GLY A 238 -13.36 -9.36 -8.06
CA GLY A 238 -14.44 -10.31 -7.81
C GLY A 238 -15.73 -10.01 -8.57
N GLY A 239 -16.82 -10.67 -8.18
CA GLY A 239 -18.15 -10.50 -8.80
C GLY A 239 -18.71 -9.08 -8.68
N GLU A 240 -18.48 -8.43 -7.53
CA GLU A 240 -18.90 -7.06 -7.24
C GLU A 240 -17.70 -6.16 -6.95
N PRO A 241 -16.96 -5.73 -8.00
CA PRO A 241 -15.73 -4.97 -7.83
C PRO A 241 -16.02 -3.53 -7.39
N VAL A 242 -15.22 -3.00 -6.46
CA VAL A 242 -15.33 -1.59 -6.02
C VAL A 242 -14.91 -0.58 -7.10
N SER A 243 -14.27 -1.06 -8.17
CA SER A 243 -13.95 -0.30 -9.38
C SER A 243 -14.24 -1.15 -10.63
N PRO A 244 -15.47 -1.12 -11.16
CA PRO A 244 -15.81 -1.83 -12.39
C PRO A 244 -14.97 -1.38 -13.59
N SER A 245 -14.59 -0.10 -13.65
CA SER A 245 -13.74 0.45 -14.70
C SER A 245 -12.33 -0.15 -14.68
N LEU A 246 -11.74 -0.33 -13.48
CA LEU A 246 -10.45 -1.00 -13.34
C LEU A 246 -10.51 -2.45 -13.84
N LYS A 247 -11.50 -3.23 -13.37
CA LYS A 247 -11.65 -4.64 -13.78
C LYS A 247 -11.79 -4.77 -15.30
N ALA A 248 -12.63 -3.93 -15.92
CA ALA A 248 -12.81 -3.93 -17.37
C ALA A 248 -11.53 -3.51 -18.13
N SER A 249 -10.81 -2.49 -17.66
CA SER A 249 -9.56 -2.05 -18.28
C SER A 249 -8.49 -3.13 -18.22
N VAL A 250 -8.34 -3.81 -17.09
CA VAL A 250 -7.38 -4.92 -16.93
C VAL A 250 -7.72 -6.09 -17.86
N ALA A 251 -9.00 -6.46 -17.96
CA ALA A 251 -9.43 -7.52 -18.88
C ALA A 251 -9.07 -7.17 -20.33
N ASN A 252 -9.29 -5.92 -20.75
CA ASN A 252 -8.92 -5.46 -22.10
C ASN A 252 -7.41 -5.40 -22.33
N GLY A 253 -6.64 -4.96 -21.33
CA GLY A 253 -5.18 -4.94 -21.39
C GLY A 253 -4.61 -6.34 -21.56
N LEU A 254 -5.12 -7.31 -20.81
CA LEU A 254 -4.75 -8.71 -20.97
C LEU A 254 -5.17 -9.26 -22.34
N ALA A 255 -6.39 -8.95 -22.81
CA ALA A 255 -6.85 -9.33 -24.15
C ALA A 255 -5.90 -8.85 -25.25
N THR A 256 -5.29 -7.68 -25.05
CA THR A 256 -4.38 -7.06 -26.00
C THR A 256 -2.99 -7.67 -25.90
N ALA A 257 -2.52 -7.96 -24.68
CA ALA A 257 -1.22 -8.59 -24.45
C ALA A 257 -1.18 -10.07 -24.89
N LEU A 258 -2.33 -10.75 -24.93
CA LEU A 258 -2.46 -12.14 -25.38
C LEU A 258 -2.73 -12.30 -26.90
N LYS A 259 -2.78 -11.21 -27.68
CA LYS A 259 -2.90 -11.30 -29.14
C LYS A 259 -1.54 -11.52 -29.79
#